data_AF-A0A3D4QTW7-F1
#
_entry.id   AF-A0A3D4QTW7-F1
#
_cell.length_a   1.000
_cell.length_b   1.000
_cell.length_c   1.000
_cell.angle_alpha   90.00
_cell.angle_beta   90.00
_cell.angle_gamma   90.00
#
_symmetry.space_group_name_H-M   'P 1'
#
loop_
_entity.id
_entity.type
_entity.pdbx_description
1 polymer ?
#
loop_
_entity_poly.entity_id
_entity_poly.type
_entity_poly.pdbx_seq_one_letter_code
_entity_poly.pdbx_strand_id
1 'polypeptide(L)'
;MEFKVVQKELELQSKGWIPTFHDISKEVLEIVAASGIKNGTCTIVSHHTTCSVMVQECSHDINSFDLEYLQQDLLDIMRKMIPDYAEEGQYRHPGPIHSQFGRYVNEPGDYTSMNTDGHLRSVFFGRSESLTIKDGVLDGGEFAHIYFIDWDHVRARRRQANITIMGTTDDVEDRKWNKGEVIDTKRKYTDEEKAYLPHFDLQQKR
;
A
#
# COMPACT_ATOMS: atom_id res chain seq x y z
N MET A 1 -27.13 1.77 -17.30
CA MET A 1 -25.81 1.88 -16.67
C MET A 1 -25.55 3.31 -16.25
N GLU A 2 -25.92 3.64 -15.01
CA GLU A 2 -25.60 4.93 -14.38
C GLU A 2 -24.15 4.88 -13.86
N PHE A 3 -23.35 5.92 -14.15
CA PHE A 3 -21.99 6.07 -13.62
C PHE A 3 -22.00 7.04 -12.43
N LYS A 4 -21.32 6.67 -11.34
CA LYS A 4 -21.23 7.44 -10.11
C LYS A 4 -19.79 7.64 -9.68
N VAL A 5 -19.56 8.77 -9.01
CA VAL A 5 -18.34 9.09 -8.29
C VAL A 5 -18.73 9.43 -6.85
N VAL A 6 -18.10 8.77 -5.88
CA VAL A 6 -18.28 9.01 -4.44
C VAL A 6 -16.92 9.32 -3.83
N GLN A 7 -16.83 10.39 -3.06
CA GLN A 7 -15.62 10.79 -2.36
C GLN A 7 -15.88 10.92 -0.87
N LYS A 8 -14.94 10.43 -0.06
CA LYS A 8 -14.96 10.48 1.41
C LYS A 8 -13.55 10.73 1.95
N GLU A 9 -13.50 11.30 3.14
CA GLU A 9 -12.27 11.52 3.90
C GLU A 9 -12.38 10.76 5.23
N LEU A 10 -11.34 10.02 5.60
CA LEU A 10 -11.17 9.43 6.92
C LEU A 10 -10.10 10.21 7.67
N GLU A 11 -10.42 10.61 8.90
CA GLU A 11 -9.51 11.27 9.82
C GLU A 11 -8.96 10.25 10.81
N LEU A 12 -7.63 10.18 10.87
CA LEU A 12 -6.88 9.20 11.65
C LEU A 12 -5.96 9.93 12.63
N GLN A 13 -5.64 9.30 13.75
CA GLN A 13 -4.74 9.87 14.75
C GLN A 13 -3.61 8.88 15.03
N SER A 14 -2.38 9.21 14.60
CA SER A 14 -1.22 8.36 14.85
C SER A 14 -0.76 8.46 16.31
N LYS A 15 -0.04 7.44 16.78
CA LYS A 15 0.45 7.35 18.18
C LYS A 15 1.64 8.28 18.43
N GLY A 16 2.42 8.60 17.39
CA GLY A 16 3.79 9.09 17.56
C GLY A 16 4.68 7.99 18.13
N TRP A 17 5.97 8.30 18.35
CA TRP A 17 7.07 7.45 18.89
C TRP A 17 7.40 6.15 18.12
N ILE A 18 6.43 5.55 17.42
CA ILE A 18 6.57 4.43 16.49
C ILE A 18 5.67 4.67 15.28
N PRO A 19 6.02 4.15 14.08
CA PRO A 19 5.10 4.14 12.97
C PRO A 19 3.74 3.52 13.35
N THR A 20 2.65 4.13 12.93
CA THR A 20 1.30 3.68 13.25
C THR A 20 0.65 3.02 12.04
N PHE A 21 0.21 1.77 12.20
CA PHE A 21 -0.54 1.03 11.19
C PHE A 21 -2.03 1.13 11.56
N HIS A 22 -2.79 1.85 10.75
CA HIS A 22 -4.24 1.95 10.88
C HIS A 22 -4.89 0.94 9.96
N ASP A 23 -5.48 -0.12 10.51
CA ASP A 23 -6.41 -0.94 9.75
C ASP A 23 -7.69 -0.14 9.51
N ILE A 24 -7.94 0.26 8.26
CA ILE A 24 -9.11 1.02 7.82
C ILE A 24 -10.05 0.18 6.95
N SER A 25 -9.89 -1.15 6.98
CA SER A 25 -10.65 -2.08 6.14
C SER A 25 -12.15 -1.94 6.35
N LYS A 26 -12.56 -1.87 7.61
CA LYS A 26 -13.98 -1.74 7.98
C LYS A 26 -14.60 -0.49 7.39
N GLU A 27 -13.96 0.66 7.59
CA GLU A 27 -14.44 1.96 7.13
C GLU A 27 -14.50 2.01 5.60
N VAL A 28 -13.49 1.46 4.90
CA VAL A 28 -13.48 1.40 3.43
C VAL A 28 -14.62 0.50 2.92
N LEU A 29 -14.84 -0.67 3.51
CA LEU A 29 -15.94 -1.57 3.15
C LEU A 29 -17.32 -0.92 3.37
N GLU A 30 -17.50 -0.20 4.47
CA GLU A 30 -18.72 0.56 4.75
C GLU A 30 -18.95 1.67 3.70
N ILE A 31 -17.91 2.39 3.30
CA ILE A 31 -17.99 3.41 2.25
C ILE A 31 -18.33 2.79 0.89
N VAL A 32 -17.73 1.64 0.55
CA VAL A 32 -18.04 0.89 -0.68
C VAL A 32 -19.50 0.45 -0.69
N ALA A 33 -19.98 -0.16 0.38
CA ALA A 33 -21.37 -0.59 0.50
C ALA A 33 -22.35 0.60 0.39
N ALA A 34 -22.04 1.71 1.06
CA ALA A 34 -22.85 2.93 1.02
C ALA A 34 -22.84 3.65 -0.34
N SER A 35 -21.84 3.40 -1.20
CA SER A 35 -21.73 4.02 -2.52
C SER A 35 -22.80 3.55 -3.51
N GLY A 36 -23.33 2.34 -3.32
CA GLY A 36 -24.23 1.69 -4.26
C GLY A 36 -23.58 1.34 -5.62
N ILE A 37 -22.27 1.50 -5.77
CA ILE A 37 -21.52 1.10 -6.97
C ILE A 37 -21.37 -0.42 -6.97
N LYS A 38 -21.83 -1.07 -8.04
CA LYS A 38 -21.68 -2.52 -8.24
C LYS A 38 -20.37 -2.88 -8.93
N ASN A 39 -19.90 -2.04 -9.85
CA ASN A 39 -18.78 -2.36 -10.73
C ASN A 39 -17.89 -1.15 -10.93
N GLY A 40 -16.64 -1.22 -10.49
CA GLY A 40 -15.77 -0.04 -10.57
C GLY A 40 -14.44 -0.21 -9.86
N THR A 41 -13.92 0.90 -9.37
CA THR A 41 -12.69 0.95 -8.59
C THR A 41 -12.88 1.79 -7.33
N CYS A 42 -12.18 1.39 -6.26
CA CYS A 42 -12.02 2.15 -5.04
C CYS A 42 -10.54 2.51 -4.89
N THR A 43 -10.22 3.80 -4.97
CA THR A 43 -8.87 4.30 -4.74
C THR A 43 -8.79 4.92 -3.35
N ILE A 44 -7.85 4.44 -2.55
CA ILE A 44 -7.52 4.99 -1.23
C ILE A 44 -6.19 5.72 -1.35
N VAL A 45 -6.11 6.96 -0.87
CA VAL A 45 -4.94 7.83 -1.05
C VAL A 45 -4.61 8.57 0.23
N SER A 46 -3.33 8.58 0.60
CA SER A 46 -2.82 9.46 1.65
C SER A 46 -2.65 10.90 1.15
N HIS A 47 -3.15 11.86 1.93
CA HIS A 47 -2.83 13.28 1.75
C HIS A 47 -1.41 13.64 2.22
N HIS A 48 -0.75 12.75 2.96
CA HIS A 48 0.48 13.00 3.71
C HIS A 48 1.68 12.31 3.06
N THR A 49 2.80 13.02 2.95
CA THR A 49 4.03 12.55 2.29
C THR A 49 4.86 11.56 3.11
N THR A 50 4.58 11.43 4.41
CA THR A 50 5.19 10.43 5.30
C THR A 50 4.30 9.23 5.55
N CYS A 51 3.20 9.09 4.80
CA CYS A 51 2.24 8.01 5.01
C CYS A 51 2.03 7.20 3.74
N SER A 52 1.65 5.94 3.92
CA SER A 52 1.40 4.97 2.85
C SER A 52 0.02 4.35 2.95
N VAL A 53 -0.43 3.74 1.86
CA VAL A 53 -1.57 2.82 1.84
C VAL A 53 -1.03 1.48 1.36
N MET A 54 -1.42 0.39 2.02
CA MET A 54 -0.97 -0.96 1.71
C MET A 54 -2.15 -1.93 1.87
N VAL A 55 -2.18 -2.98 1.05
CA VAL A 55 -3.07 -4.12 1.24
C VAL A 55 -2.25 -5.34 1.66
N GLN A 56 -2.59 -5.94 2.81
CA GLN A 56 -1.82 -7.04 3.40
C GLN A 56 -2.72 -7.92 4.28
N GLU A 57 -2.23 -9.07 4.71
CA GLU A 57 -2.88 -9.94 5.69
C GLU A 57 -2.80 -9.39 7.11
N CYS A 58 -3.85 -9.57 7.92
CA CYS A 58 -3.78 -9.29 9.35
C CYS A 58 -3.05 -10.42 10.08
N SER A 59 -1.98 -10.08 10.79
CA SER A 59 -1.34 -11.04 11.70
C SER A 59 -2.01 -10.97 13.06
N HIS A 60 -2.59 -12.10 13.47
CA HIS A 60 -3.38 -12.18 14.71
C HIS A 60 -2.55 -11.95 15.99
N ASP A 61 -1.25 -12.25 15.95
CA ASP A 61 -0.36 -12.05 17.08
C ASP A 61 0.11 -10.60 17.15
N ILE A 62 0.00 -10.02 18.35
CA ILE A 62 0.32 -8.61 18.62
C ILE A 62 1.43 -8.56 19.67
N ASN A 63 2.45 -7.73 19.42
CA ASN A 63 3.55 -7.54 20.36
C ASN A 63 3.25 -6.47 21.42
N SER A 64 4.18 -6.25 22.36
CA SER A 64 4.00 -5.29 23.47
C SER A 64 3.95 -3.81 23.04
N PHE A 65 4.17 -3.49 21.77
CA PHE A 65 4.04 -2.16 21.19
C PHE A 65 2.72 -1.99 20.40
N ASP A 66 1.82 -2.95 20.52
CA ASP A 66 0.56 -3.08 19.77
C ASP A 66 0.77 -3.14 18.24
N LEU A 67 1.88 -3.74 17.80
CA LEU A 67 2.08 -4.05 16.39
C LEU A 67 1.76 -5.52 16.14
N GLU A 68 1.04 -5.79 15.07
CA GLU A 68 0.91 -7.14 14.53
C GLU A 68 2.29 -7.66 14.11
N TYR A 69 2.53 -8.97 14.19
CA TYR A 69 3.87 -9.52 13.90
C TYR A 69 4.36 -9.20 12.48
N LEU A 70 3.49 -9.28 11.47
CA LEU A 70 3.85 -8.87 10.10
C LEU A 70 4.15 -7.37 9.98
N GLN A 71 3.47 -6.51 10.76
CA GLN A 71 3.78 -5.09 10.81
C GLN A 71 5.14 -4.84 11.46
N GLN A 72 5.46 -5.57 12.53
CA GLN A 72 6.77 -5.52 13.18
C GLN A 72 7.89 -6.00 12.26
N ASP A 73 7.71 -7.14 11.58
CA ASP A 73 8.68 -7.67 10.61
C ASP A 73 8.94 -6.65 9.48
N LEU A 74 7.87 -6.05 8.96
CA LEU A 74 7.97 -5.00 7.94
C LEU A 74 8.75 -3.78 8.46
N LEU A 75 8.42 -3.33 9.68
CA LEU A 75 9.11 -2.21 10.32
C LEU A 75 10.60 -2.53 10.54
N ASP A 76 10.95 -3.75 10.91
CA ASP A 76 12.35 -4.16 11.12
C ASP A 76 13.13 -4.22 9.81
N ILE A 77 12.51 -4.66 8.71
CA ILE A 77 13.11 -4.56 7.37
C ILE A 77 13.32 -3.09 7.01
N MET A 78 12.31 -2.24 7.19
CA MET A 78 12.40 -0.81 6.89
C MET A 78 13.46 -0.11 7.74
N ARG A 79 13.58 -0.41 9.03
CA ARG A 79 14.61 0.16 9.91
C ARG A 79 16.03 -0.24 9.53
N LYS A 80 16.22 -1.43 8.95
CA LYS A 80 17.53 -1.83 8.40
C LYS A 80 17.90 -1.04 7.14
N MET A 81 16.93 -0.77 6.28
CA MET A 81 17.15 -0.05 5.02
C MET A 81 17.17 1.48 5.19
N ILE A 82 16.30 1.98 6.05
CA ILE A 82 16.03 3.39 6.34
C ILE A 82 15.86 3.49 7.86
N PRO A 83 16.96 3.70 8.62
CA PRO A 83 16.89 3.78 10.08
C PRO A 83 15.97 4.91 10.58
N ASP A 84 15.44 4.78 11.80
CA ASP A 84 14.72 5.88 12.45
C ASP A 84 15.64 7.11 12.54
N TYR A 85 15.10 8.32 12.37
CA TYR A 85 15.88 9.54 12.62
C TYR A 85 16.16 9.65 14.12
N ALA A 86 17.42 9.49 14.52
CA ALA A 86 17.86 9.45 15.91
C ALA A 86 18.81 10.60 16.28
N GLU A 87 19.56 11.14 15.31
CA GLU A 87 20.54 12.22 15.54
C GLU A 87 20.57 13.28 14.44
N GLU A 88 20.84 14.53 14.83
CA GLU A 88 20.93 15.64 13.88
C GLU A 88 22.05 15.40 12.86
N GLY A 89 21.72 15.57 11.57
CA GLY A 89 22.65 15.33 10.47
C GLY A 89 22.74 13.87 10.01
N GLN A 90 22.02 12.93 10.64
CA GLN A 90 21.88 11.54 10.16
C GLN A 90 21.37 11.49 8.72
N TYR A 91 20.44 12.38 8.40
CA TYR A 91 19.92 12.59 7.05
C TYR A 91 20.21 14.02 6.57
N ARG A 92 20.24 14.20 5.25
CA ARG A 92 20.40 15.53 4.63
C ARG A 92 19.15 16.42 4.79
N HIS A 93 18.00 15.81 5.02
CA HIS A 93 16.77 16.48 5.42
C HIS A 93 16.56 16.24 6.93
N PRO A 94 16.03 17.20 7.69
CA PRO A 94 15.85 18.61 7.31
C PRO A 94 17.20 19.35 7.28
N GLY A 95 17.29 20.36 6.42
CA GLY A 95 18.41 21.31 6.42
C GLY A 95 17.97 22.68 6.98
N PRO A 96 18.91 23.64 7.18
CA PRO A 96 18.62 24.91 7.84
C PRO A 96 17.48 25.73 7.21
N ILE A 97 17.35 25.70 5.89
CA ILE A 97 16.26 26.37 5.15
C ILE A 97 14.90 25.74 5.48
N HIS A 98 14.84 24.42 5.60
CA HIS A 98 13.60 23.72 5.93
C HIS A 98 13.21 23.97 7.39
N SER A 99 14.17 23.99 8.32
CA SER A 99 13.91 24.37 9.71
C SER A 99 13.39 25.82 9.80
N GLN A 100 13.94 26.75 9.02
CA GLN A 100 13.42 28.11 8.92
C GLN A 100 11.98 28.13 8.40
N PHE A 101 11.64 27.32 7.38
CA PHE A 101 10.26 27.19 6.90
C PHE A 101 9.32 26.65 7.99
N GLY A 102 9.74 25.63 8.74
CA GLY A 102 8.97 25.11 9.88
C GLY A 102 8.61 26.20 10.89
N ARG A 103 9.58 27.04 11.27
CA ARG A 103 9.34 28.20 12.14
C ARG A 103 8.39 29.23 11.51
N TYR A 104 8.51 29.48 10.21
CA TYR A 104 7.64 30.41 9.48
C TYR A 104 6.17 29.97 9.47
N VAL A 105 5.90 28.67 9.39
CA VAL A 105 4.53 28.10 9.47
C VAL A 105 4.12 27.73 10.89
N ASN A 106 4.84 28.21 11.92
CA ASN A 106 4.58 27.97 13.34
C ASN A 106 4.57 26.49 13.74
N GLU A 107 5.45 25.67 13.18
CA GLU A 107 5.69 24.32 13.71
C GLU A 107 6.21 24.41 15.16
N PRO A 108 5.82 23.46 16.06
CA PRO A 108 6.21 23.48 17.47
C PRO A 108 7.72 23.52 17.75
N GLY A 109 8.55 23.09 16.80
CA GLY A 109 10.00 23.21 16.86
C GLY A 109 10.66 22.46 15.72
N ASP A 110 11.95 22.73 15.48
CA ASP A 110 12.70 22.12 14.36
C ASP A 110 12.68 20.58 14.40
N TYR A 111 12.54 20.00 15.59
CA TYR A 111 12.43 18.55 15.78
C TYR A 111 11.26 17.93 15.00
N THR A 112 10.18 18.68 14.72
CA THR A 112 9.02 18.15 13.98
C THR A 112 9.32 17.83 12.52
N SER A 113 10.47 18.27 12.00
CA SER A 113 10.96 17.91 10.66
C SER A 113 11.98 16.76 10.69
N MET A 114 12.28 16.17 11.86
CA MET A 114 13.18 15.02 12.00
C MET A 114 12.48 13.70 11.61
N ASN A 115 11.76 13.69 10.48
CA ASN A 115 10.93 12.56 10.02
C ASN A 115 11.32 12.09 8.61
N THR A 116 12.60 12.27 8.26
CA THR A 116 13.11 11.94 6.91
C THR A 116 12.94 10.46 6.60
N ASP A 117 13.16 9.60 7.59
CA ASP A 117 12.91 8.17 7.46
C ASP A 117 11.45 7.88 7.05
N GLY A 118 10.48 8.60 7.61
CA GLY A 118 9.08 8.49 7.24
C GLY A 118 8.80 8.91 5.79
N HIS A 119 9.47 9.95 5.31
CA HIS A 119 9.41 10.35 3.89
C HIS A 119 10.02 9.30 2.96
N LEU A 120 11.13 8.67 3.36
CA LEU A 120 11.82 7.69 2.53
C LEU A 120 11.06 6.36 2.51
N ARG A 121 10.54 5.92 3.66
CA ARG A 121 9.75 4.68 3.78
C ARG A 121 8.46 4.76 2.98
N SER A 122 7.80 5.92 2.98
CA SER A 122 6.51 6.07 2.27
C SER A 122 6.61 5.84 0.76
N VAL A 123 7.77 6.10 0.16
CA VAL A 123 8.01 5.91 -1.28
C VAL A 123 8.08 4.43 -1.67
N PHE A 124 8.48 3.54 -0.77
CA PHE A 124 8.57 2.10 -1.06
C PHE A 124 7.21 1.45 -1.26
N PHE A 125 6.22 1.83 -0.44
CA PHE A 125 4.86 1.31 -0.52
C PHE A 125 3.95 2.18 -1.38
N GLY A 126 4.36 3.42 -1.67
CA GLY A 126 3.50 4.39 -2.31
C GLY A 126 2.48 4.97 -1.33
N ARG A 127 1.69 5.92 -1.83
CA ARG A 127 0.71 6.68 -1.04
C ARG A 127 -0.73 6.32 -1.37
N SER A 128 -0.95 5.31 -2.20
CA SER A 128 -2.27 4.97 -2.68
C SER A 128 -2.36 3.54 -3.15
N GLU A 129 -3.54 2.95 -2.93
CA GLU A 129 -3.92 1.66 -3.49
C GLU A 129 -5.23 1.80 -4.27
N SER A 130 -5.36 1.02 -5.33
CA SER A 130 -6.55 1.01 -6.18
C SER A 130 -7.08 -0.41 -6.31
N LEU A 131 -8.22 -0.66 -5.66
CA LEU A 131 -8.89 -1.95 -5.63
C LEU A 131 -10.08 -1.96 -6.59
N THR A 132 -10.44 -3.13 -7.11
CA THR A 132 -11.64 -3.26 -7.96
C THR A 132 -12.86 -3.51 -7.11
N ILE A 133 -14.04 -3.13 -7.61
CA ILE A 133 -15.34 -3.49 -7.05
C ILE A 133 -16.04 -4.39 -8.06
N LYS A 134 -16.46 -5.57 -7.59
CA LYS A 134 -17.15 -6.58 -8.38
C LYS A 134 -18.42 -6.99 -7.65
N ASP A 135 -19.57 -6.83 -8.31
CA ASP A 135 -20.88 -7.20 -7.79
C ASP A 135 -21.19 -6.52 -6.43
N GLY A 136 -20.72 -5.29 -6.26
CA GLY A 136 -20.87 -4.49 -5.05
C GLY A 136 -19.88 -4.83 -3.93
N VAL A 137 -18.95 -5.76 -4.18
CA VAL A 137 -17.94 -6.21 -3.22
C VAL A 137 -16.57 -5.66 -3.61
N LEU A 138 -15.84 -5.13 -2.63
CA LEU A 138 -14.45 -4.74 -2.82
C LEU A 138 -13.56 -5.99 -2.99
N ASP A 139 -12.85 -6.06 -4.09
CA ASP A 139 -12.00 -7.20 -4.46
C ASP A 139 -10.58 -7.02 -3.91
N GLY A 140 -10.43 -7.30 -2.61
CA GLY A 140 -9.13 -7.32 -1.93
C GLY A 140 -8.50 -8.73 -1.84
N GLY A 141 -9.31 -9.78 -1.85
CA GLY A 141 -8.93 -11.14 -1.46
C GLY A 141 -9.44 -11.50 -0.06
N GLU A 142 -9.54 -12.79 0.25
CA GLU A 142 -10.17 -13.30 1.48
C GLU A 142 -9.50 -12.80 2.78
N PHE A 143 -8.17 -12.67 2.76
CA PHE A 143 -7.37 -12.27 3.91
C PHE A 143 -6.88 -10.82 3.82
N ALA A 144 -7.40 -10.03 2.88
CA ALA A 144 -6.86 -8.70 2.62
C ALA A 144 -7.43 -7.64 3.58
N HIS A 145 -6.52 -6.98 4.28
CA HIS A 145 -6.72 -5.80 5.09
C HIS A 145 -6.07 -4.58 4.43
N ILE A 146 -6.70 -3.42 4.59
CA ILE A 146 -6.25 -2.14 4.05
C ILE A 146 -5.65 -1.33 5.19
N TYR A 147 -4.33 -1.17 5.15
CA TYR A 147 -3.58 -0.41 6.14
C TYR A 147 -3.24 0.98 5.60
N PHE A 148 -3.59 2.01 6.36
CA PHE A 148 -2.99 3.34 6.25
C PHE A 148 -1.84 3.43 7.25
N ILE A 149 -0.63 3.69 6.79
CA ILE A 149 0.57 3.65 7.62
C ILE A 149 1.10 5.07 7.77
N ASP A 150 1.21 5.57 9.01
CA ASP A 150 1.98 6.78 9.30
C ASP A 150 3.40 6.39 9.71
N TRP A 151 4.37 6.62 8.83
CA TRP A 151 5.78 6.33 9.11
C TRP A 151 6.46 7.40 9.95
N ASP A 152 5.84 8.58 10.10
CA ASP A 152 6.38 9.65 10.93
C ASP A 152 6.12 9.35 12.41
N HIS A 153 7.17 8.86 13.04
CA HIS A 153 7.15 8.50 14.45
C HIS A 153 7.61 9.63 15.37
N VAL A 154 7.93 10.83 14.85
CA VAL A 154 8.46 11.94 15.68
C VAL A 154 7.43 12.40 16.71
N ARG A 155 6.17 12.47 16.29
CA ARG A 155 5.04 12.90 17.13
C ARG A 155 3.74 12.34 16.60
N ALA A 156 2.76 12.23 17.48
CA ALA A 156 1.38 11.95 17.11
C ALA A 156 0.87 13.05 16.17
N ARG A 157 0.22 12.67 15.05
CA ARG A 157 -0.38 13.61 14.11
C ARG A 157 -1.77 13.16 13.68
N ARG A 158 -2.63 14.13 13.42
CA ARG A 158 -3.85 13.91 12.66
C ARG A 158 -3.49 13.67 11.19
N ARG A 159 -3.97 12.56 10.64
CA ARG A 159 -3.75 12.12 9.26
C ARG A 159 -5.09 11.99 8.56
N GLN A 160 -5.04 12.07 7.23
CA GLN A 160 -6.22 11.99 6.40
C GLN A 160 -5.99 11.00 5.26
N ALA A 161 -6.91 10.06 5.12
CA ALA A 161 -7.04 9.20 3.96
C ALA A 161 -8.22 9.68 3.10
N ASN A 162 -8.00 9.82 1.79
CA ASN A 162 -9.02 10.13 0.81
C ASN A 162 -9.46 8.84 0.12
N ILE A 163 -10.77 8.62 0.02
CA ILE A 163 -11.36 7.46 -0.64
C ILE A 163 -12.19 7.98 -1.80
N THR A 164 -11.86 7.55 -3.01
CA THR A 164 -12.62 7.85 -4.23
C THR A 164 -13.10 6.54 -4.85
N ILE A 165 -14.41 6.42 -5.00
CA ILE A 165 -15.06 5.27 -5.63
C ILE A 165 -15.70 5.74 -6.93
N MET A 166 -15.40 5.06 -8.02
CA MET A 166 -15.93 5.36 -9.35
C MET A 166 -16.40 4.09 -10.03
N GLY A 167 -17.59 4.11 -10.61
CA GLY A 167 -18.11 2.92 -11.27
C GLY A 167 -19.59 3.02 -11.60
N THR A 168 -20.16 1.88 -11.95
CA THR A 168 -21.55 1.74 -12.36
C THR A 168 -22.38 0.99 -11.33
N THR A 169 -23.67 1.30 -11.29
CA THR A 169 -24.62 0.71 -10.31
C THR A 169 -25.30 -0.57 -10.81
N ASP A 170 -25.13 -0.90 -12.08
CA ASP A 170 -25.75 -2.06 -12.73
C ASP A 170 -24.75 -3.23 -12.81
N ASP A 171 -25.27 -4.43 -13.01
CA ASP A 171 -24.45 -5.61 -13.29
C ASP A 171 -23.72 -5.46 -14.63
N VAL A 172 -22.50 -5.98 -14.69
CA VAL A 172 -21.79 -6.19 -15.95
C VAL A 172 -22.08 -7.61 -16.40
N GLU A 173 -22.34 -7.81 -17.69
CA GLU A 173 -22.80 -9.09 -18.25
C GLU A 173 -21.78 -10.22 -18.03
N ASP A 174 -20.90 -10.47 -19.00
CA ASP A 174 -19.85 -11.48 -18.90
C ASP A 174 -18.54 -10.83 -18.43
N ARG A 175 -17.95 -11.37 -17.37
CA ARG A 175 -16.62 -10.98 -16.87
C ARG A 175 -15.51 -11.84 -17.48
N LYS A 176 -15.84 -13.01 -18.02
CA LYS A 176 -14.85 -13.95 -18.53
C LYS A 176 -14.36 -13.45 -19.89
N TRP A 177 -13.08 -13.12 -19.96
CA TRP A 177 -12.43 -12.97 -21.24
C TRP A 177 -12.36 -14.31 -21.96
N ASN A 178 -12.72 -14.35 -23.25
CA ASN A 178 -12.61 -15.53 -24.11
C ASN A 178 -13.21 -16.81 -23.48
N LYS A 179 -14.47 -16.74 -22.98
CA LYS A 179 -15.19 -17.84 -22.31
C LYS A 179 -14.48 -18.42 -21.06
N GLY A 180 -13.47 -17.73 -20.54
CA GLY A 180 -12.65 -18.18 -19.42
C GLY A 180 -11.60 -19.21 -19.82
N GLU A 181 -11.24 -19.26 -21.10
CA GLU A 181 -10.10 -20.05 -21.56
C GLU A 181 -8.82 -19.61 -20.85
N VAL A 182 -8.04 -20.58 -20.39
CA VAL A 182 -6.76 -20.33 -19.73
C VAL A 182 -5.75 -19.85 -20.78
N ILE A 183 -5.13 -18.70 -20.52
CA ILE A 183 -4.05 -18.18 -21.36
C ILE A 183 -2.76 -18.93 -21.01
N ASP A 184 -2.31 -19.82 -21.88
CA ASP A 184 -1.00 -20.47 -21.75
C ASP A 184 0.12 -19.55 -22.26
N THR A 185 0.85 -18.93 -21.34
CA THR A 185 1.98 -18.04 -21.61
C THR A 185 3.33 -18.76 -21.65
N LYS A 186 3.35 -20.11 -21.55
CA LYS A 186 4.60 -20.88 -21.66
C LYS A 186 5.25 -20.66 -23.02
N ARG A 187 6.59 -20.59 -23.02
CA ARG A 187 7.37 -20.62 -24.26
C ARG A 187 6.99 -21.88 -25.04
N LYS A 188 6.54 -21.69 -26.28
CA LYS A 188 6.31 -22.78 -27.22
C LYS A 188 7.60 -22.98 -28.01
N TYR A 189 8.26 -24.12 -27.80
CA TYR A 189 9.46 -24.48 -28.57
C TYR A 189 9.06 -24.89 -29.99
N THR A 190 9.86 -24.44 -30.97
CA THR A 190 9.73 -24.92 -32.35
C THR A 190 10.11 -26.39 -32.45
N ASP A 191 9.75 -27.04 -33.55
CA ASP A 191 10.13 -28.43 -33.78
C ASP A 191 11.66 -28.57 -33.91
N GLU A 192 12.35 -27.55 -34.41
CA GLU A 192 13.82 -27.48 -34.45
C GLU A 192 14.43 -27.42 -33.05
N GLU A 193 13.88 -26.61 -32.15
CA GLU A 193 14.36 -26.53 -30.75
C GLU A 193 14.07 -27.81 -29.96
N LYS A 194 13.05 -28.57 -30.35
CA LYS A 194 12.74 -29.90 -29.79
C LYS A 194 13.52 -31.02 -30.46
N ALA A 195 14.22 -30.73 -31.56
CA ALA A 195 14.90 -31.76 -32.33
C ALA A 195 16.01 -32.41 -31.48
N TYR A 196 16.14 -33.73 -31.63
CA TYR A 196 17.22 -34.47 -31.01
C TYR A 196 18.57 -33.97 -31.52
N LEU A 197 19.46 -33.61 -30.60
CA LEU A 197 20.86 -33.30 -30.91
C LEU A 197 21.72 -34.53 -30.59
N PRO A 198 22.52 -35.04 -31.54
CA PRO A 198 23.43 -36.18 -31.31
C PRO A 198 24.36 -36.00 -30.10
N HIS A 199 24.64 -34.75 -29.72
CA HIS A 199 25.42 -34.40 -28.53
C HIS A 199 24.80 -34.87 -27.20
N PHE A 200 23.49 -35.13 -27.15
CA PHE A 200 22.82 -35.63 -25.94
C PHE A 200 23.33 -37.02 -25.53
N ASP A 201 23.71 -37.86 -26.48
CA ASP A 201 24.14 -39.24 -26.21
C ASP A 201 25.67 -39.43 -26.23
N LEU A 202 26.43 -38.41 -26.68
CA LEU A 202 27.90 -38.52 -26.74
C LEU A 202 28.53 -38.77 -25.36
N GLN A 203 27.93 -38.28 -24.28
CA GLN A 203 28.40 -38.52 -22.92
C GLN A 203 28.16 -39.97 -22.44
N GLN A 204 27.21 -40.68 -23.05
CA GLN A 204 26.86 -42.06 -22.71
C GLN A 204 27.69 -43.11 -23.48
N LYS A 205 28.46 -42.69 -24.50
CA LYS A 205 29.31 -43.56 -25.33
C LYS A 205 30.76 -43.67 -24.82
N ARG A 206 31.01 -43.48 -23.52
CA ARG A 206 32.32 -43.70 -22.90
C ARG A 206 32.67 -45.18 -22.81
#